data_AF-A0AAC9RHF5-F1
#
_entry.id   AF-A0AAC9RHF5-F1
#
_cell.length_a   1.000
_cell.length_b   1.000
_cell.length_c   1.000
_cell.angle_alpha   90.00
_cell.angle_beta   90.00
_cell.angle_gamma   90.00
#
_symmetry.space_group_name_H-M   'P 1'
#
loop_
_entity.id
_entity.type
_entity.pdbx_description
1 polymer ?
#
loop_
_entity_poly.entity_id
_entity_poly.type
_entity_poly.pdbx_seq_one_letter_code
_entity_poly.pdbx_strand_id
1 'polypeptide(L)' 'MVNKQRQYKEEDLKTIELDLESLSIQLIDILKQYKAKGIIDDHQYQQHVEVKEKFLNYLQNKRKNQ' A
#
# COMPACT_ATOMS: atom_id res chain seq x y z
N MET A 1 -21.64 8.47 -21.62
CA MET A 1 -20.18 8.22 -21.76
C MET A 1 -19.92 6.82 -21.24
N VAL A 2 -19.43 5.92 -22.08
CA VAL A 2 -19.25 4.50 -21.74
C VAL A 2 -18.09 4.40 -20.75
N ASN A 3 -18.38 4.04 -19.50
CA ASN A 3 -17.38 3.71 -18.50
C ASN A 3 -16.74 2.38 -18.93
N LYS A 4 -15.74 2.42 -19.82
CA LYS A 4 -14.97 1.24 -20.21
C LYS A 4 -14.20 0.77 -18.98
N GLN A 5 -14.73 -0.22 -18.26
CA GLN A 5 -13.97 -0.95 -17.25
C GLN A 5 -12.71 -1.49 -17.93
N ARG A 6 -11.52 -1.01 -17.53
CA ARG A 6 -10.26 -1.67 -17.89
C ARG A 6 -10.31 -3.07 -17.29
N GLN A 7 -10.44 -4.08 -18.14
CA GLN A 7 -10.17 -5.46 -17.74
C GLN A 7 -8.66 -5.62 -17.68
N TYR A 8 -8.14 -5.81 -16.47
CA TYR A 8 -6.74 -6.19 -16.25
C TYR A 8 -6.63 -7.71 -16.38
N LYS A 9 -5.56 -8.20 -17.01
CA LYS A 9 -5.20 -9.61 -16.91
C LYS A 9 -4.66 -9.90 -15.52
N GLU A 10 -4.69 -11.16 -15.09
CA GLU A 10 -4.17 -11.56 -13.79
C GLU A 10 -2.67 -11.22 -13.63
N GLU A 11 -1.89 -11.36 -14.69
CA GLU A 11 -0.47 -10.96 -14.74
C GLU A 11 -0.27 -9.44 -14.55
N ASP A 12 -1.18 -8.63 -15.13
CA ASP A 12 -1.16 -7.17 -14.95
C ASP A 12 -1.48 -6.82 -13.49
N LEU A 13 -2.48 -7.48 -12.91
CA LEU A 13 -2.85 -7.29 -11.50
C LEU A 13 -1.73 -7.68 -10.56
N LYS A 14 -1.02 -8.79 -10.84
CA LYS A 14 0.11 -9.23 -10.04
C LYS A 14 1.26 -8.22 -10.08
N THR A 15 1.54 -7.66 -11.26
CA THR A 15 2.56 -6.59 -11.41
C THR A 15 2.15 -5.35 -10.63
N ILE A 16 0.89 -4.92 -10.75
CA ILE A 16 0.34 -3.79 -10.01
C ILE A 16 0.43 -4.02 -8.49
N GLU A 17 0.13 -5.23 -8.01
CA GLU A 17 0.24 -5.58 -6.59
C GLU A 17 1.69 -5.46 -6.08
N LEU A 18 2.68 -5.88 -6.85
CA LEU A 18 4.10 -5.76 -6.49
C LEU A 18 4.56 -4.29 -6.46
N ASP A 19 4.12 -3.49 -7.43
CA ASP A 19 4.42 -2.06 -7.46
C ASP A 19 3.78 -1.33 -6.27
N LEU A 20 2.53 -1.67 -5.95
CA LEU A 20 1.82 -1.12 -4.80
C LEU A 20 2.45 -1.56 -3.47
N GLU A 21 2.98 -2.78 -3.37
CA GLU A 21 3.75 -3.24 -2.22
C GLU A 21 4.98 -2.36 -1.99
N SER A 22 5.78 -2.17 -3.05
CA SER A 22 7.00 -1.35 -3.00
C SER A 22 6.69 0.10 -2.61
N LEU A 23 5.67 0.71 -3.23
CA LEU A 23 5.25 2.06 -2.91
C LEU A 23 4.72 2.19 -1.47
N SER A 24 4.01 1.19 -0.97
CA SER A 24 3.51 1.18 0.40
C SER A 24 4.65 1.18 1.42
N ILE A 25 5.68 0.37 1.19
CA ILE A 25 6.87 0.31 2.05
C ILE A 25 7.60 1.67 2.04
N GLN A 26 7.88 2.21 0.85
CA GLN A 26 8.57 3.50 0.71
C GLN A 26 7.80 4.63 1.40
N LEU A 27 6.47 4.66 1.25
CA LEU A 27 5.66 5.70 1.86
C LEU A 27 5.58 5.56 3.39
N ILE A 28 5.53 4.34 3.93
CA ILE A 28 5.62 4.13 5.38
C ILE A 28 6.94 4.72 5.92
N ASP A 29 8.05 4.51 5.22
CA ASP A 29 9.35 5.01 5.67
C ASP A 29 9.45 6.54 5.59
N ILE A 30 8.86 7.18 4.58
CA ILE A 30 8.72 8.64 4.52
C ILE A 30 7.90 9.15 5.71
N LEU A 31 6.76 8.51 6.01
CA LEU A 31 5.88 8.90 7.11
C LEU A 31 6.58 8.74 8.47
N LYS A 32 7.40 7.70 8.65
CA LYS A 32 8.23 7.55 9.86
C LYS A 32 9.17 8.73 10.03
N GLN A 33 9.82 9.17 8.95
CA GLN A 33 10.70 10.34 9.01
C GLN A 33 9.93 11.63 9.29
N TYR A 34 8.74 11.80 8.73
CA TYR A 34 7.92 12.98 8.99
C TYR A 34 7.45 13.04 10.43
N LYS A 35 7.03 11.89 10.99
CA LYS A 35 6.70 11.77 12.41
C LYS A 35 7.90 12.09 13.30
N ALA A 36 9.08 11.53 13.00
CA ALA A 36 10.31 11.80 13.77
C ALA A 36 10.72 13.27 13.74
N LYS A 37 10.38 14.00 12.67
CA LYS A 37 10.61 15.45 12.52
C LYS A 37 9.49 16.31 13.10
N GLY A 38 8.43 15.72 13.66
CA GLY A 38 7.26 16.44 14.17
C GLY A 38 6.41 17.12 13.08
N ILE A 39 6.55 16.71 11.82
CA ILE A 39 5.76 17.26 10.68
C ILE A 39 4.32 16.74 10.73
N ILE A 40 4.15 15.49 11.16
CA ILE A 40 2.84 14.87 11.40
C ILE A 40 2.79 14.33 12.82
N ASP A 41 1.60 14.33 13.41
CA ASP A 41 1.36 13.77 14.73
C ASP A 41 1.14 12.24 14.69
N ASP A 42 1.02 11.64 15.88
CA ASP A 42 0.81 10.21 16.05
C ASP A 42 -0.50 9.73 15.39
N HIS A 43 -1.55 10.54 15.46
CA HIS A 43 -2.86 10.17 14.92
C HIS A 43 -2.83 10.17 13.38
N GLN A 44 -2.26 11.19 12.75
CA GLN A 44 -2.05 11.29 11.31
C GLN A 44 -1.15 10.15 10.81
N TYR A 45 -0.05 9.87 11.52
CA TYR A 45 0.82 8.75 11.21
C TYR A 45 0.06 7.42 11.25
N GLN A 46 -0.69 7.16 12.32
CA GLN A 46 -1.48 5.94 12.48
C GLN A 46 -2.49 5.75 11.33
N GLN A 47 -3.26 6.79 11.01
CA GLN A 47 -4.25 6.75 9.92
C GLN A 47 -3.62 6.43 8.56
N HIS A 48 -2.45 7.01 8.28
CA HIS A 48 -1.78 6.76 7.01
C HIS A 48 -1.12 5.38 6.96
N VAL A 49 -0.56 4.89 8.06
CA VAL A 49 0.17 3.62 8.09
C VAL A 49 -0.76 2.41 8.16
N GLU A 50 -1.87 2.50 8.91
CA GLU A 50 -2.79 1.37 9.12
C GLU A 50 -3.32 0.76 7.81
N VAL A 51 -3.75 1.60 6.86
CA VAL A 51 -4.26 1.11 5.55
C VAL A 51 -3.17 0.37 4.77
N LYS A 52 -1.93 0.85 4.85
CA LYS A 52 -0.78 0.28 4.13
C LYS A 52 -0.33 -1.02 4.76
N GLU A 53 -0.27 -1.08 6.09
CA GLU A 53 0.02 -2.31 6.82
C GLU A 53 -1.04 -3.38 6.57
N LYS A 54 -2.33 -3.01 6.54
CA LYS A 54 -3.41 -3.95 6.16
C LYS A 54 -3.22 -4.51 4.76
N PHE A 55 -2.84 -3.67 3.79
CA PHE A 55 -2.56 -4.12 2.43
C PHE A 55 -1.33 -5.04 2.36
N LEU A 56 -0.24 -4.69 3.02
CA LEU A 56 0.96 -5.53 3.09
C LEU A 56 0.67 -6.88 3.76
N ASN A 57 -0.11 -6.90 4.83
CA ASN A 57 -0.55 -8.12 5.49
C ASN A 57 -1.43 -8.98 4.57
N TYR A 58 -2.33 -8.37 3.80
CA TYR A 58 -3.10 -9.09 2.78
C TYR A 58 -2.19 -9.79 1.76
N LEU A 59 -1.19 -9.08 1.22
CA LEU A 59 -0.24 -9.66 0.25
C LEU A 59 0.60 -10.78 0.86
N GLN A 60 1.02 -10.65 2.11
CA GLN A 60 1.73 -11.71 2.82
C GLN A 60 0.86 -12.96 3.02
N ASN A 61 -0.39 -12.78 3.42
CA ASN A 61 -1.33 -13.89 3.61
C ASN A 61 -1.68 -14.57 2.28
N LYS A 62 -1.86 -13.78 1.21
CA LYS A 62 -2.06 -14.29 -0.15
C LYS A 62 -0.90 -15.19 -0.58
N ARG A 63 0.35 -14.76 -0.35
CA ARG A 63 1.57 -15.54 -0.65
C ARG A 63 1.70 -16.83 0.18
N LYS A 64 1.23 -16.85 1.43
CA LYS A 64 1.25 -18.04 2.30
C LYS A 64 0.23 -19.11 1.92
N ASN A 65 -0.86 -18.70 1.25
CA ASN A 65 -1.98 -19.56 0.87
C ASN A 65 -1.94 -19.99 -0.61
N GLN A 66 -0.84 -19.70 -1.31
CA GLN A 66 -0.53 -20.14 -2.68
C GLN A 66 0.53 -21.23 -2.64
#